data_AF-A0A5N3ZYT5-F1
#
_entry.id   AF-A0A5N3ZYT5-F1
#
_cell.length_a   1.000
_cell.length_b   1.000
_cell.length_c   1.000
_cell.angle_alpha   90.00
_cell.angle_beta   90.00
_cell.angle_gamma   90.00
#
_symmetry.space_group_name_H-M   'P 1'
#
loop_
_entity.id
_entity.type
_entity.pdbx_description
1 polymer ?
#
loop_
_entity_poly.entity_id
_entity_poly.type
_entity_poly.pdbx_seq_one_letter_code
_entity_poly.pdbx_strand_id
1 'polypeptide(L)' 'MISSPRYPRSNGMVERTVQTVKSLLTKCLLEKEDPFAAILNYNVTVKQNLPSPSELLMGRKIKDSFT' A
#
# COMPACT_ATOMS: atom_id res chain seq x y z
N MET A 1 8.81 11.71 12.83
CA MET A 1 9.98 12.14 12.04
C MET A 1 9.48 13.20 11.07
N ILE A 2 9.73 14.49 11.36
CA ILE A 2 9.20 15.60 10.55
C ILE A 2 10.27 15.93 9.50
N SER A 3 9.90 15.81 8.22
CA SER A 3 10.75 16.26 7.11
C SER A 3 10.97 17.77 7.22
N SER A 4 12.21 18.21 7.02
CA SER A 4 12.55 19.65 6.99
C SER A 4 11.63 20.39 6.00
N PRO A 5 11.08 21.57 6.35
CA PRO A 5 10.08 22.29 5.55
C PRO A 5 10.47 22.59 4.09
N ARG A 6 11.76 22.43 3.77
CA ARG A 6 12.37 22.75 2.47
C ARG A 6 12.63 21.52 1.58
N TYR A 7 12.27 20.31 2.03
CA TYR A 7 12.50 19.06 1.29
C TYR A 7 11.22 18.21 1.10
N PRO A 8 10.28 18.63 0.25
CA PRO A 8 9.05 17.86 -0.03
C PRO A 8 9.32 16.55 -0.80
N ARG A 9 10.49 16.42 -1.44
CA ARG A 9 10.85 15.26 -2.29
C ARG A 9 10.88 13.93 -1.53
N SER A 10 11.10 13.95 -0.21
CA SER A 10 11.18 12.75 0.63
C SER A 10 9.82 12.04 0.81
N ASN A 11 8.69 12.76 0.71
CA ASN A 11 7.38 12.21 1.09
C ASN A 11 6.48 11.86 -0.09
N GLY A 12 6.85 12.20 -1.33
CA GLY A 12 5.99 11.99 -2.51
C GLY A 12 5.60 10.53 -2.74
N MET A 13 6.48 9.57 -2.39
CA MET A 13 6.16 8.14 -2.46
C MET A 13 5.11 7.73 -1.42
N VAL A 14 5.16 8.31 -0.23
CA VAL A 14 4.17 8.07 0.83
C VAL A 14 2.82 8.65 0.42
N GLU A 15 2.79 9.88 -0.07
CA GLU A 15 1.56 10.53 -0.55
C GLU A 15 0.90 9.73 -1.69
N ARG A 16 1.68 9.25 -2.66
CA ARG A 16 1.17 8.41 -3.75
C ARG A 16 0.61 7.08 -3.26
N THR A 17 1.26 6.47 -2.29
CA THR A 17 0.80 5.23 -1.66
C THR A 17 -0.51 5.46 -0.92
N VAL A 18 -0.61 6.53 -0.11
CA VAL A 18 -1.83 6.92 0.61
C VAL A 18 -2.98 7.19 -0.36
N GLN A 19 -2.72 7.89 -1.48
CA GLN A 19 -3.73 8.10 -2.51
C GLN A 19 -4.24 6.77 -3.08
N THR A 20 -3.35 5.82 -3.35
CA THR A 20 -3.72 4.51 -3.89
C THR A 20 -4.59 3.72 -2.90
N VAL A 21 -4.21 3.70 -1.63
CA VAL A 21 -4.96 3.01 -0.56
C VAL A 21 -6.34 3.67 -0.36
N LYS A 22 -6.43 5.00 -0.40
CA LYS A 22 -7.72 5.70 -0.33
C LYS A 22 -8.63 5.31 -1.50
N SER A 23 -8.12 5.30 -2.72
CA SER A 23 -8.91 4.88 -3.90
C SER A 23 -9.35 3.42 -3.82
N LEU A 24 -8.50 2.54 -3.28
CA LEU A 24 -8.83 1.14 -3.02
C LEU A 24 -9.98 1.04 -2.02
N LEU A 25 -9.86 1.72 -0.87
CA LEU A 25 -10.89 1.74 0.17
C LEU A 25 -12.22 2.30 -0.33
N THR A 26 -12.21 3.37 -1.13
CA THR A 26 -13.42 3.91 -1.72
C THR A 26 -14.11 2.88 -2.63
N LYS A 27 -13.36 2.10 -3.42
CA LYS A 27 -13.93 1.03 -4.24
C LYS A 27 -14.55 -0.07 -3.39
N CYS A 28 -13.85 -0.55 -2.36
CA CYS A 28 -14.37 -1.59 -1.47
C CYS A 28 -15.64 -1.15 -0.74
N LEU A 29 -15.70 0.11 -0.31
CA LEU A 29 -16.91 0.67 0.32
C LEU A 29 -18.10 0.74 -0.66
N LEU A 30 -17.85 1.02 -1.95
CA LEU A 30 -18.88 1.01 -2.98
C LEU A 30 -19.36 -0.42 -3.28
N GLU A 31 -18.45 -1.40 -3.29
CA GLU A 31 -18.75 -2.80 -3.60
C GLU A 31 -19.20 -3.62 -2.37
N LYS A 32 -19.27 -3.01 -1.18
CA LYS A 32 -19.54 -3.68 0.12
C LYS A 32 -18.60 -4.86 0.40
N GLU A 33 -17.38 -4.80 -0.11
CA GLU A 33 -16.34 -5.77 0.20
C GLU A 33 -15.64 -5.43 1.51
N ASP A 34 -15.01 -6.43 2.12
CA ASP A 34 -14.23 -6.24 3.33
C ASP A 34 -13.00 -5.35 3.07
N PRO A 35 -12.91 -4.15 3.67
CA PRO A 35 -11.81 -3.22 3.40
C PRO A 35 -10.45 -3.74 3.85
N PHE A 36 -10.42 -4.62 4.86
CA PHE A 36 -9.17 -5.18 5.39
C PHE A 36 -8.60 -6.24 4.45
N ALA A 37 -9.45 -7.06 3.83
CA ALA A 37 -9.06 -8.00 2.80
C ALA A 37 -8.42 -7.29 1.59
N ALA A 38 -8.99 -6.17 1.16
CA ALA A 38 -8.44 -5.39 0.06
C ALA A 38 -7.07 -4.76 0.40
N ILE A 39 -6.93 -4.19 1.61
CA ILE A 39 -5.63 -3.66 2.07
C ILE A 39 -4.59 -4.79 2.14
N LEU A 40 -4.97 -5.97 2.62
CA LEU A 40 -4.09 -7.13 2.67
C LEU A 40 -3.61 -7.50 1.27
N ASN A 41 -4.53 -7.65 0.31
CA ASN A 41 -4.20 -7.92 -1.09
C ASN A 41 -3.26 -6.85 -1.67
N TYR A 42 -3.51 -5.56 -1.40
CA TYR A 42 -2.64 -4.48 -1.83
C TYR A 42 -1.21 -4.60 -1.25
N ASN A 43 -1.08 -5.06 -0.01
CA ASN A 43 0.21 -5.21 0.65
C ASN A 43 1.02 -6.41 0.16
N VAL A 44 0.37 -7.47 -0.34
CA VAL A 44 1.05 -8.66 -0.87
C VAL A 44 1.22 -8.63 -2.40
N THR A 45 0.44 -7.80 -3.10
CA THR A 45 0.58 -7.65 -4.55
C THR A 45 1.91 -6.99 -4.93
N VAL A 46 2.71 -7.71 -5.70
CA VAL A 46 3.96 -7.20 -6.30
C VAL A 46 3.61 -6.14 -7.33
N LYS A 47 4.24 -4.97 -7.26
CA LYS A 47 3.85 -3.81 -8.07
C LYS A 47 4.88 -3.54 -9.15
N GLN A 48 4.53 -3.86 -10.40
CA GLN A 48 5.19 -3.57 -11.70
C GLN A 48 6.71 -3.74 -11.85
N ASN A 49 7.54 -3.44 -10.84
CA ASN A 49 8.99 -3.69 -10.74
C ASN A 49 9.52 -3.62 -9.30
N LEU A 50 8.67 -3.44 -8.29
CA LEU A 50 9.05 -3.39 -6.87
C LEU A 50 8.45 -4.58 -6.13
N PRO A 51 9.18 -5.16 -5.16
CA PRO A 51 8.62 -6.11 -4.22
C PRO A 51 7.41 -5.51 -3.52
N SER A 52 6.49 -6.37 -3.11
CA SER A 52 5.24 -5.95 -2.46
C SER A 52 5.53 -5.06 -1.24
N PRO A 53 4.63 -4.13 -0.88
CA PRO A 53 4.83 -3.25 0.27
C PRO A 53 5.21 -4.02 1.54
N SER A 54 4.62 -5.21 1.72
CA SER A 54 4.93 -6.07 2.87
C SER A 54 6.28 -6.75 2.77
N GLU A 55 6.75 -7.12 1.57
CA GLU A 55 8.13 -7.60 1.37
C GLU A 55 9.15 -6.50 1.67
N LEU A 56 8.89 -5.26 1.26
CA LEU A 56 9.76 -4.12 1.56
C LEU A 56 9.85 -3.83 3.06
N LEU A 57 8.74 -3.97 3.78
CA LEU A 57 8.69 -3.73 5.22
C LEU A 57 9.24 -4.90 6.05
N MET A 58 8.93 -6.14 5.66
CA MET A 58 9.23 -7.34 6.45
C MET A 58 10.51 -8.04 6.00
N GLY A 59 11.09 -7.67 4.86
CA GLY A 59 12.26 -8.34 4.28
C GLY A 59 12.00 -9.79 3.85
N ARG A 60 10.74 -10.21 3.78
CA ARG A 60 10.32 -11.57 3.43
C ARG A 60 8.99 -11.55 2.67
N LYS A 61 8.78 -12.52 1.79
CA LYS A 61 7.45 -12.76 1.20
C LYS A 61 6.48 -13.16 2.29
N ILE A 62 5.42 -12.38 2.44
CA ILE A 62 4.24 -12.83 3.18
C ILE A 62 3.53 -13.83 2.28
N LYS A 63 3.28 -15.02 2.82
CA LYS A 63 2.40 -16.01 2.21
C LYS A 63 1.02 -15.77 2.78
N ASP A 64 0.16 -15.10 2.04
CA ASP A 64 -1.27 -15.18 2.26
C ASP A 64 -1.85 -16.33 1.42
N SER A 65 -2.94 -16.91 1.91
CA SER A 65 -3.58 -18.09 1.32
C SER A 65 -4.50 -17.77 0.13
N PHE A 66 -4.44 -16.56 -0.44
CA PHE A 66 -5.23 -16.15 -1.61
C PHE A 66 -4.47 -16.30 -2.94
N THR A 67 -3.33 -17.01 -2.96
CA THR A 67 -2.62 -17.47 -4.16
C THR A 67 -2.50 -18.98 -4.15
#